data_AF-A0A497D1J2-F1
#
_entry.id   AF-A0A497D1J2-F1
#
_cell.length_a   1.000
_cell.length_b   1.000
_cell.length_c   1.000
_cell.angle_alpha   90.00
_cell.angle_beta   90.00
_cell.angle_gamma   90.00
#
_symmetry.space_group_name_H-M   'P 1'
#
loop_
_entity.id
_entity.type
_entity.pdbx_description
1 polymer ?
#
loop_
_entity_poly.entity_id
_entity_poly.type
_entity_poly.pdbx_seq_one_letter_code
_entity_poly.pdbx_strand_id
1 'polypeptide(L)'
;MEGDYGQGYDRLTSGLALNEFIGYFYMGKSRILNFYAGFEFYQGFTRSRRDYIFDLMGKDNSNHLDLFYGIKIGWMIPVYDRAPDKYYYY
;
A
#
# COMPACT_ATOMS: atom_id res chain seq x y z
N MET A 1 11.86 37.51 6.86
CA MET A 1 12.06 36.27 7.67
C MET A 1 11.23 35.13 7.07
N GLU A 2 11.09 35.00 5.75
CA GLU A 2 12.02 34.37 4.79
C GLU A 2 12.40 32.92 5.09
N GLY A 3 11.44 32.01 4.84
CA GLY A 3 11.48 31.19 3.62
C GLY A 3 12.33 29.93 3.61
N ASP A 4 13.37 29.84 4.44
CA ASP A 4 14.38 28.77 4.33
C ASP A 4 14.43 27.85 5.58
N TYR A 5 14.03 28.36 6.73
CA TYR A 5 14.08 27.61 8.00
C TYR A 5 13.04 26.48 8.11
N GLY A 6 11.93 26.56 7.38
CA GLY A 6 10.92 25.50 7.38
C GLY A 6 11.39 24.21 6.69
N GLN A 7 12.29 24.35 5.70
CA GLN A 7 12.80 23.21 4.95
C GLN A 7 13.78 22.33 5.75
N GLY A 8 14.39 22.86 6.81
CA GLY A 8 15.28 22.09 7.69
C GLY A 8 14.56 21.13 8.65
N TYR A 9 13.28 21.37 8.93
CA TYR A 9 12.44 20.53 9.79
C TYR A 9 11.76 19.39 9.02
N ASP A 10 11.60 19.54 7.71
CA ASP A 10 10.96 18.55 6.85
C ASP A 10 11.92 17.37 6.61
N ARG A 11 11.66 16.26 7.31
CA ARG A 11 12.37 14.99 7.18
C ARG A 11 11.93 14.28 5.91
N LEU A 12 12.44 14.75 4.76
CA LEU A 12 12.21 14.12 3.47
C LEU A 12 13.06 12.85 3.35
N THR A 13 12.43 11.70 3.60
CA THR A 13 13.01 10.38 3.38
C THR A 13 12.48 9.81 2.06
N SER A 14 13.33 9.17 1.28
CA SER A 14 12.91 8.52 0.03
C SER A 14 13.65 7.20 -0.15
N GLY A 15 12.99 6.21 -0.72
CA GLY A 15 13.62 4.93 -0.95
C GLY A 15 12.67 3.93 -1.57
N LEU A 16 13.05 2.66 -1.50
CA LEU A 16 12.33 1.57 -2.14
C LEU A 16 11.31 1.02 -1.16
N ALA A 17 10.04 0.97 -1.57
CA ALA A 17 9.00 0.28 -0.84
C ALA A 17 8.69 -1.03 -1.55
N LEU A 18 8.76 -2.13 -0.80
CA LEU A 18 8.42 -3.46 -1.26
C LEU A 18 7.11 -3.87 -0.60
N ASN A 19 6.14 -4.28 -1.42
CA ASN A 19 4.84 -4.75 -0.94
C ASN A 19 4.63 -6.19 -1.38
N GLU A 20 4.35 -7.05 -0.42
CA GLU A 20 4.07 -8.47 -0.60
C GLU A 20 2.68 -8.77 -0.08
N PHE A 21 1.92 -9.54 -0.85
CA PHE A 21 0.63 -10.05 -0.41
C PHE A 21 0.60 -11.56 -0.62
N ILE A 22 0.32 -12.29 0.45
CA ILE A 22 0.18 -13.74 0.43
C ILE A 22 -1.20 -14.06 0.99
N GLY A 23 -2.06 -14.60 0.14
CA GLY A 23 -3.43 -14.88 0.52
C GLY A 23 -4.03 -16.03 -0.25
N TYR A 24 -5.11 -16.57 0.30
CA TYR A 24 -5.94 -17.55 -0.36
C TYR A 24 -7.19 -16.86 -0.88
N PHE A 25 -7.51 -17.16 -2.13
CA PHE A 25 -8.71 -16.69 -2.78
C PHE A 25 -9.62 -17.90 -3.05
N TYR A 26 -10.82 -17.87 -2.46
CA TYR A 26 -11.82 -18.92 -2.65
C TYR A 26 -12.84 -18.47 -3.69
N MET A 27 -12.86 -19.17 -4.82
CA MET A 27 -13.82 -18.98 -5.91
C MET A 27 -14.79 -20.17 -5.93
N GLY A 28 -15.93 -20.02 -5.26
CA GLY A 28 -16.99 -21.04 -5.28
C GLY A 28 -17.77 -21.04 -6.60
N LYS A 29 -18.31 -22.20 -7.01
CA LYS A 29 -19.21 -22.34 -8.17
C LYS A 29 -20.47 -21.46 -8.07
N SER A 30 -20.81 -21.05 -6.85
CA SER A 30 -21.92 -20.15 -6.55
C SER A 30 -21.45 -18.70 -6.53
N ARG A 31 -22.12 -17.84 -7.33
CA ARG A 31 -21.87 -16.39 -7.51
C ARG A 31 -21.83 -15.52 -6.23
N ILE A 32 -22.07 -16.08 -5.05
CA ILE A 32 -22.30 -15.33 -3.80
C ILE A 32 -21.10 -15.41 -2.84
N LEU A 33 -20.26 -16.45 -2.94
CA LEU A 33 -19.23 -16.75 -1.94
C LEU A 33 -17.83 -16.66 -2.55
N ASN A 34 -17.50 -15.52 -3.17
CA ASN A 34 -16.11 -15.21 -3.50
C ASN A 34 -15.54 -14.42 -2.32
N PHE A 35 -14.55 -14.96 -1.62
CA PHE A 35 -13.88 -14.26 -0.53
C PHE A 35 -12.37 -14.47 -0.64
N TYR A 36 -11.63 -13.47 -0.16
CA TYR A 36 -10.18 -13.53 -0.07
C TYR A 36 -9.76 -13.20 1.35
N ALA A 37 -8.77 -13.94 1.83
CA ALA A 37 -8.13 -13.70 3.11
C ALA A 37 -6.63 -13.92 2.94
N GLY A 38 -5.84 -13.00 3.46
CA GLY A 38 -4.39 -13.06 3.36
C GLY A 38 -3.69 -12.09 4.28
N PHE A 39 -2.37 -12.15 4.25
CA PHE A 39 -1.47 -11.24 4.93
C PHE A 39 -0.78 -10.35 3.91
N GLU A 40 -0.62 -9.08 4.28
CA GLU A 40 0.09 -8.08 3.53
C GLU A 40 1.31 -7.64 4.34
N PHE A 41 2.45 -7.55 3.67
CA PHE A 41 3.71 -7.10 4.22
C PHE A 41 4.21 -5.92 3.40
N TYR A 42 4.53 -4.82 4.07
CA TYR A 42 5.18 -3.64 3.50
C TYR A 42 6.56 -3.50 4.14
N GLN A 43 7.59 -3.42 3.31
CA GLN A 43 8.96 -3.17 3.72
C GLN A 43 9.44 -1.88 3.03
N GLY A 44 9.49 -0.79 3.79
CA GLY A 44 10.03 0.49 3.34
C GLY A 44 11.52 0.59 3.65
N PHE A 45 12.36 0.47 2.64
CA PHE A 45 13.78 0.77 2.73
C PHE A 45 13.98 2.24 2.37
N THR A 46 13.87 3.11 3.37
CA THR A 46 13.90 4.56 3.18
C THR A 46 15.26 5.12 3.60
N ARG A 47 15.81 6.08 2.84
CA ARG A 47 17.05 6.77 3.19
C ARG A 47 16.83 8.27 3.20
N SER A 48 17.40 8.96 4.18
CA SER A 48 17.38 10.42 4.21
C SER A 48 18.12 10.96 2.98
N ARG A 49 17.46 11.82 2.20
CA ARG A 49 18.06 12.44 1.01
C ARG A 49 18.77 13.76 1.31
N ARG A 50 18.74 14.24 2.55
CA ARG A 50 19.35 15.51 2.96
C ARG A 50 20.75 15.30 3.55
N ASP A 51 21.71 16.04 3.02
CA ASP A 51 23.10 16.05 3.49
C ASP A 51 23.27 16.77 4.83
N TYR A 52 22.27 17.51 5.31
CA TYR A 52 22.33 18.25 6.57
C TYR A 52 20.95 18.30 7.23
N ILE A 53 20.83 17.76 8.44
CA ILE A 53 19.63 17.86 9.28
C ILE A 53 19.98 18.78 10.46
N PHE A 54 19.23 19.87 10.64
CA PHE A 54 19.48 20.87 11.68
C PHE A 54 19.34 20.30 13.10
N ASP A 55 18.45 19.31 13.28
CA ASP A 55 18.19 18.63 14.55
C ASP A 55 19.37 17.74 15.01
N LEU A 56 20.11 17.15 14.05
CA LEU A 56 21.25 16.27 14.33
C LEU A 56 22.61 17.01 14.27
N MET A 57 22.62 18.30 13.90
CA MET A 57 23.83 19.07 13.58
C MET A 57 24.82 18.32 12.66
N GLY A 58 24.29 17.55 11.70
CA GLY A 58 25.11 16.69 10.85
C GLY A 58 24.34 15.99 9.74
N LYS A 59 25.07 15.23 8.91
CA LYS A 59 24.52 14.39 7.85
C LYS A 59 23.95 13.11 8.45
N ASP A 60 22.64 12.92 8.34
CA ASP A 60 22.01 11.65 8.69
C ASP A 60 22.15 10.67 7.52
N ASN A 61 23.07 9.73 7.67
CA ASN A 61 23.28 8.64 6.71
C ASN A 61 22.54 7.36 7.12
N SER A 62 21.65 7.42 8.12
CA SER A 62 20.93 6.24 8.59
C SER A 62 19.98 5.71 7.51
N ASN A 63 20.04 4.39 7.30
CA ASN A 63 19.03 3.68 6.55
C ASN A 63 17.88 3.39 7.51
N HIS A 64 16.69 3.86 7.17
CA HIS A 64 15.46 3.53 7.88
C HIS A 64 14.83 2.31 7.23
N LEU A 65 14.46 1.35 8.07
CA LEU A 65 13.80 0.12 7.67
C LEU A 65 12.44 0.10 8.37
N ASP A 66 11.41 0.39 7.60
CA ASP A 66 10.02 0.43 8.07
C ASP A 66 9.33 -0.89 7.69
N LEU A 67 8.99 -1.72 8.67
CA LEU A 67 8.24 -2.96 8.46
C LEU A 67 6.81 -2.78 8.94
N PHE A 68 5.85 -2.97 8.04
CA PHE A 68 4.44 -2.96 8.36
C PHE A 68 3.81 -4.26 7.88
N TYR A 69 2.96 -4.87 8.71
CA TYR A 69 2.25 -6.09 8.37
C TYR A 69 0.78 -5.94 8.75
N GLY A 70 -0.09 -6.49 7.91
CA GLY A 70 -1.53 -6.38 8.06
C GLY A 70 -2.24 -7.65 7.61
N ILE A 71 -3.44 -7.85 8.15
CA ILE A 71 -4.35 -8.88 7.69
C ILE A 71 -5.36 -8.23 6.75
N LYS A 72 -5.56 -8.82 5.58
CA LYS A 72 -6.53 -8.37 4.58
C LYS A 72 -7.59 -9.44 4.41
N ILE A 73 -8.84 -9.10 4.71
CA ILE A 73 -10.00 -9.96 4.49
C ILE A 73 -11.00 -9.14 3.68
N GLY A 74 -11.50 -9.72 2.60
CA GLY A 74 -12.53 -9.09 1.79
C GLY A 74 -13.46 -10.10 1.17
N TRP A 75 -14.73 -9.72 1.09
CA TRP A 75 -15.67 -10.38 0.20
C TRP A 75 -15.53 -9.80 -1.21
N MET A 76 -15.93 -10.56 -2.22
CA MET A 76 -16.06 -10.09 -3.59
C MET A 76 -17.50 -10.36 -4.03
N ILE A 77 -18.27 -9.28 -4.17
CA ILE A 77 -19.64 -9.34 -4.64
C ILE A 77 -19.62 -9.05 -6.14
N PRO A 78 -19.86 -10.05 -7.02
CA PRO A 78 -19.94 -9.79 -8.45
C PRO A 78 -21.22 -8.99 -8.72
N VAL A 79 -21.06 -7.70 -8.99
CA VAL A 79 -22.14 -6.84 -9.52
C VAL A 79 -22.28 -7.18 -11.00
N TYR A 80 -23.15 -8.14 -11.30
CA TYR A 80 -23.64 -8.31 -12.67
C TYR A 80 -24.60 -7.15 -12.93
N ASP A 81 -24.22 -6.24 -13.84
CA ASP A 81 -25.24 -5.48 -14.54
C ASP A 81 -26.14 -6.51 -15.20
N ARG A 82 -27.46 -6.39 -15.00
CA ARG A 82 -28.42 -7.28 -15.65
C ARG A 82 -28.21 -7.10 -17.14
N ALA A 83 -27.44 -7.98 -17.78
CA ALA A 83 -27.63 -8.23 -19.20
C ALA A 83 -29.13 -8.53 -19.29
N PRO A 84 -29.93 -7.67 -19.95
CA PRO A 84 -31.35 -7.91 -20.01
C PRO A 84 -31.52 -9.29 -20.59
N ASP A 85 -32.39 -10.09 -19.97
CA ASP A 85 -32.91 -11.33 -20.54
C ASP A 85 -33.52 -10.99 -21.90
N LYS A 86 -32.68 -10.88 -22.93
CA LYS A 86 -33.11 -10.91 -24.31
C LYS A 86 -33.30 -12.37 -24.64
N TYR A 87 -34.39 -12.91 -24.10
CA TYR A 87 -35.18 -13.90 -24.80
C TYR A 87 -35.30 -13.44 -26.26
N TYR A 88 -34.66 -14.16 -27.18
CA TYR A 88 -35.11 -14.22 -28.56
C TYR A 88 -35.38 -15.69 -28.86
N TYR A 89 -36.66 -16.03 -28.77
CA TYR A 89 -37.24 -17.09 -29.59
C TYR A 89 -37.09 -16.69 -31.07
N TYR A 90 -36.40 -17.51 -31.86
CA TYR A 90 -36.81 -17.96 -33.19
C TYR A 90 -35.92 -19.12 -33.63
#